data_AF-A0A246JMQ8-F1
#
_entry.id   AF-A0A246JMQ8-F1
#
_cell.length_a   1.000
_cell.length_b   1.000
_cell.length_c   1.000
_cell.angle_alpha   90.00
_cell.angle_beta   90.00
_cell.angle_gamma   90.00
#
_symmetry.space_group_name_H-M   'P 1'
#
loop_
_entity.id
_entity.type
_entity.pdbx_description
1 polymer ?
#
loop_
_entity_poly.entity_id
_entity_poly.type
_entity_poly.pdbx_seq_one_letter_code
_entity_poly.pdbx_strand_id
1 'polypeptide(L)'
;MSRFAIHLSRRARPVLCALACVAGLWSAAAWGWDKDRLTESAAKLSPRTQAQVRAMIQMAERAAALPDERDRLALVNNFFNQRIAFKDDMEVWGQIDYWATPLEMLDKGAGDCEDYAIAKYMSLQSAGVAPAKLRMVYVRAQFQGRPQAHMVLAYYPQPDAEPLILDNINPEIRPASLRPDLTPVFSFNGEGLWTGVGATTAGNPLVRLSMWRDLLAKAKAEGF
;
A
#
# COMPACT_ATOMS: atom_id res chain seq x y z
N MET A 1 -10.00 5.84 -88.80
CA MET A 1 -11.07 4.90 -89.23
C MET A 1 -11.47 4.07 -88.03
N SER A 2 -12.76 4.15 -87.69
CA SER A 2 -13.40 3.60 -86.49
C SER A 2 -13.22 2.11 -86.29
N ARG A 3 -13.26 1.67 -85.03
CA ARG A 3 -14.08 0.53 -84.60
C ARG A 3 -14.41 0.62 -83.11
N PHE A 4 -15.66 0.26 -82.83
CA PHE A 4 -16.47 0.40 -81.63
C PHE A 4 -16.18 -0.61 -80.52
N ALA A 5 -16.54 -0.21 -79.29
CA ALA A 5 -17.16 -0.96 -78.17
C ALA A 5 -16.42 -2.18 -77.59
N ILE A 6 -16.37 -2.41 -76.28
CA ILE A 6 -17.51 -2.80 -75.42
C ILE A 6 -17.21 -2.43 -73.96
N HIS A 7 -18.20 -1.83 -73.28
CA HIS A 7 -18.23 -1.59 -71.83
C HIS A 7 -18.42 -2.90 -71.06
N LEU A 8 -17.53 -3.20 -70.11
CA LEU A 8 -17.80 -4.13 -69.00
C LEU A 8 -17.79 -3.35 -67.68
N SER A 9 -18.98 -3.18 -67.09
CA SER A 9 -19.14 -2.60 -65.75
C SER A 9 -18.71 -3.61 -64.68
N ARG A 10 -17.56 -3.42 -64.04
CA ARG A 10 -17.21 -4.14 -62.81
C ARG A 10 -17.65 -3.32 -61.60
N ARG A 11 -18.74 -3.75 -60.95
CA ARG A 11 -19.09 -3.32 -59.58
C ARG A 11 -18.03 -3.87 -58.62
N ALA A 12 -17.13 -3.01 -58.16
CA ALA A 12 -16.24 -3.32 -57.04
C ALA A 12 -16.99 -3.11 -55.72
N ARG A 13 -17.05 -4.15 -54.90
CA ARG A 13 -17.63 -4.15 -53.54
C ARG A 13 -16.76 -3.27 -52.62
N PRO A 14 -17.35 -2.50 -51.68
CA PRO A 14 -16.56 -1.76 -50.70
C PRO A 14 -15.94 -2.77 -49.71
N VAL A 15 -14.62 -2.79 -49.64
CA VAL A 15 -13.88 -3.50 -48.58
C VAL A 15 -13.97 -2.62 -47.34
N LEU A 16 -14.76 -3.04 -46.34
CA LEU A 16 -14.72 -2.48 -45.00
C LEU A 16 -13.35 -2.79 -44.39
N CYS A 17 -12.47 -1.80 -44.30
CA CYS A 17 -11.30 -1.85 -43.41
C CYS A 17 -11.81 -1.72 -41.97
N ALA A 18 -12.02 -2.86 -41.30
CA ALA A 18 -12.21 -2.89 -39.86
C ALA A 18 -10.87 -2.53 -39.18
N LEU A 19 -10.81 -1.33 -38.60
CA LEU A 19 -9.77 -0.94 -37.65
C LEU A 19 -9.86 -1.86 -36.44
N ALA A 20 -8.97 -2.85 -36.36
CA ALA A 20 -8.73 -3.59 -35.13
C ALA A 20 -8.00 -2.67 -34.15
N CYS A 21 -8.75 -1.93 -33.32
CA CYS A 21 -8.22 -1.34 -32.11
C CYS A 21 -7.82 -2.48 -31.17
N VAL A 22 -6.56 -2.92 -31.26
CA VAL A 22 -5.95 -3.74 -30.21
C VAL A 22 -5.78 -2.81 -29.02
N ALA A 23 -6.81 -2.74 -28.17
CA ALA A 23 -6.67 -2.20 -26.83
C ALA A 23 -5.64 -3.08 -26.12
N GLY A 24 -4.41 -2.59 -26.00
CA GLY A 24 -3.39 -3.24 -25.21
C GLY A 24 -3.91 -3.40 -23.79
N LEU A 25 -4.17 -4.65 -23.39
CA LEU A 25 -4.29 -5.01 -21.99
C LEU A 25 -2.92 -4.75 -21.37
N TRP A 26 -2.72 -3.55 -20.84
CA TRP A 26 -1.67 -3.30 -19.89
C TRP A 26 -2.05 -4.08 -18.64
N SER A 27 -1.59 -5.32 -18.56
CA SER A 27 -1.54 -6.05 -17.30
C SER A 27 -0.59 -5.28 -16.42
N ALA A 28 -1.11 -4.32 -15.65
CA ALA A 28 -0.42 -3.83 -14.47
C ALA A 28 0.00 -5.07 -13.69
N ALA A 29 1.31 -5.29 -13.55
CA ALA A 29 1.82 -6.37 -12.72
C ALA A 29 1.06 -6.30 -11.39
N ALA A 30 0.28 -7.34 -11.08
CA ALA A 30 -0.64 -7.28 -9.95
C ALA A 30 0.21 -7.12 -8.69
N TRP A 31 0.04 -5.99 -8.01
CA TRP A 31 0.59 -5.71 -6.69
C TRP A 31 -0.14 -6.58 -5.65
N GLY A 32 -0.22 -7.88 -5.89
CA GLY A 32 -1.02 -8.83 -5.13
C GLY A 32 -0.12 -9.79 -4.38
N TRP A 33 -0.49 -10.08 -3.14
CA TRP A 33 0.20 -11.06 -2.32
C TRP A 33 0.16 -12.46 -2.94
N ASP A 34 1.23 -13.23 -2.76
CA ASP A 34 1.24 -14.67 -2.96
C ASP A 34 0.50 -15.32 -1.78
N LYS A 35 -0.81 -15.51 -1.94
CA LYS A 35 -1.72 -15.99 -0.89
C LYS A 35 -1.40 -17.42 -0.46
N ASP A 36 -0.92 -18.25 -1.38
CA ASP A 36 -0.52 -19.62 -1.08
C ASP A 36 0.73 -19.60 -0.21
N ARG A 37 1.72 -18.76 -0.57
CA ARG A 37 2.93 -18.56 0.24
C ARG A 37 2.65 -17.94 1.60
N LEU A 38 1.75 -16.96 1.69
CA LEU A 38 1.31 -16.41 2.98
C LEU A 38 0.65 -17.48 3.86
N THR A 39 -0.19 -18.31 3.26
CA THR A 39 -0.85 -19.40 3.98
C THR A 39 0.16 -20.46 4.45
N GLU A 40 1.13 -20.82 3.60
CA GLU A 40 2.23 -21.73 3.94
C GLU A 40 3.09 -21.18 5.08
N SER A 41 3.44 -19.89 5.03
CA SER A 41 4.22 -19.21 6.07
C SER A 41 3.44 -19.17 7.40
N ALA A 42 2.15 -18.84 7.36
CA ALA A 42 1.29 -18.83 8.53
C ALA A 42 1.05 -20.23 9.12
N ALA A 43 1.04 -21.29 8.30
CA ALA A 43 0.84 -22.67 8.76
C ALA A 43 1.90 -23.16 9.74
N LYS A 44 3.09 -22.52 9.76
CA LYS A 44 4.19 -22.78 10.69
C LYS A 44 3.97 -22.16 12.07
N LEU A 45 2.95 -21.30 12.21
CA LEU A 45 2.65 -20.51 13.39
C LEU A 45 1.36 -21.00 14.06
N SER A 46 0.92 -20.28 15.10
CA SER A 46 -0.25 -20.68 15.90
C SER A 46 -1.55 -20.73 15.07
N PRO A 47 -2.56 -21.56 15.46
CA PRO A 47 -3.88 -21.55 14.81
C PRO A 47 -4.57 -20.17 14.84
N ARG A 48 -4.30 -19.36 15.87
CA ARG A 48 -4.75 -17.97 15.96
C ARG A 48 -4.14 -17.15 14.82
N THR A 49 -2.83 -17.24 14.63
CA THR A 49 -2.08 -16.53 13.57
C THR A 49 -2.61 -16.91 12.20
N GLN A 50 -2.81 -18.21 11.95
CA GLN A 50 -3.40 -18.69 10.70
C GLN A 50 -4.79 -18.09 10.44
N ALA A 51 -5.64 -17.99 11.47
CA ALA A 51 -6.95 -17.35 11.34
C ALA A 51 -6.84 -15.85 11.07
N GLN A 52 -5.91 -15.15 11.71
CA GLN A 52 -5.65 -13.73 11.48
C GLN A 52 -5.15 -13.44 10.06
N VAL A 53 -4.22 -14.26 9.55
CA VAL A 53 -3.72 -14.15 8.17
C VAL A 53 -4.84 -14.37 7.16
N ARG A 54 -5.68 -15.39 7.34
CA ARG A 54 -6.87 -15.58 6.50
C ARG A 54 -7.81 -14.37 6.55
N ALA A 55 -8.05 -13.80 7.73
CA ALA A 55 -8.89 -12.62 7.88
C ALA A 55 -8.28 -11.38 7.20
N MET A 56 -6.96 -11.23 7.24
CA MET A 56 -6.24 -10.16 6.56
C MET A 56 -6.32 -10.30 5.03
N ILE A 57 -6.14 -11.51 4.50
CA ILE A 57 -6.31 -11.78 3.05
C ILE A 57 -7.73 -11.43 2.61
N GLN A 58 -8.75 -11.91 3.34
CA GLN A 58 -10.16 -11.59 3.04
C GLN A 58 -10.45 -10.09 3.15
N MET A 59 -9.84 -9.40 4.10
CA MET A 59 -9.95 -7.95 4.25
C MET A 59 -9.36 -7.24 3.03
N ALA A 60 -8.16 -7.60 2.57
CA ALA A 60 -7.53 -7.01 1.39
C ALA A 60 -8.36 -7.25 0.12
N GLU A 61 -8.91 -8.45 -0.06
CA GLU A 61 -9.81 -8.77 -1.18
C GLU A 61 -11.09 -7.93 -1.16
N ARG A 62 -11.71 -7.80 0.03
CA ARG A 62 -12.89 -6.93 0.21
C ARG A 62 -12.56 -5.47 -0.08
N ALA A 63 -11.39 -4.99 0.37
CA ALA A 63 -10.93 -3.64 0.07
C ALA A 63 -10.74 -3.45 -1.44
N ALA A 64 -10.09 -4.39 -2.13
CA ALA A 64 -9.88 -4.32 -3.57
C ALA A 64 -11.19 -4.22 -4.37
N ALA A 65 -12.27 -4.83 -3.86
CA ALA A 65 -13.60 -4.79 -4.48
C ALA A 65 -14.35 -3.46 -4.27
N LEU A 66 -13.88 -2.56 -3.39
CA LEU A 66 -14.52 -1.27 -3.15
C LEU A 66 -14.16 -0.26 -4.25
N PRO A 67 -15.14 0.47 -4.80
CA PRO A 67 -14.89 1.42 -5.89
C PRO A 67 -14.13 2.67 -5.42
N ASP A 68 -14.38 3.15 -4.20
CA ASP A 68 -13.71 4.33 -3.63
C ASP A 68 -12.50 3.90 -2.80
N GLU A 69 -11.33 4.48 -3.10
CA GLU A 69 -10.10 4.28 -2.34
C GLU A 69 -10.28 4.68 -0.86
N ARG A 70 -11.11 5.69 -0.54
CA ARG A 70 -11.37 6.10 0.85
C ARG A 70 -12.00 4.98 1.68
N ASP A 71 -12.90 4.20 1.08
CA ASP A 71 -13.50 3.05 1.76
C ASP A 71 -12.47 1.94 1.98
N ARG A 72 -11.50 1.78 1.06
CA ARG A 72 -10.35 0.87 1.24
C ARG A 72 -9.48 1.30 2.42
N LEU A 73 -9.15 2.60 2.50
CA LEU A 73 -8.39 3.18 3.60
C LEU A 73 -9.07 2.90 4.93
N ALA A 74 -10.37 3.18 5.03
CA ALA A 74 -11.15 2.97 6.25
C ALA A 74 -11.17 1.49 6.67
N LEU A 75 -11.40 0.58 5.73
CA LEU A 75 -11.44 -0.86 6.00
C LEU A 75 -10.09 -1.37 6.51
N VAL A 76 -8.98 -1.02 5.84
CA VAL A 76 -7.63 -1.43 6.24
C VAL A 76 -7.23 -0.81 7.58
N ASN A 77 -7.47 0.49 7.76
CA ASN A 77 -7.09 1.20 8.99
C ASN A 77 -7.80 0.60 10.21
N ASN A 78 -9.10 0.36 10.10
CA ASN A 78 -9.90 -0.23 11.17
C ASN A 78 -9.50 -1.68 11.45
N PHE A 79 -9.13 -2.45 10.44
CA PHE A 79 -8.75 -3.85 10.61
C PHE A 79 -7.60 -4.01 11.61
N PHE A 80 -6.51 -3.27 11.43
CA PHE A 80 -5.33 -3.35 12.30
C PHE A 80 -5.56 -2.67 13.63
N ASN A 81 -6.17 -1.48 13.65
CA ASN A 81 -6.44 -0.71 14.88
C ASN A 81 -7.35 -1.47 15.87
N GLN A 82 -8.16 -2.42 15.40
CA GLN A 82 -9.03 -3.24 16.25
C GLN A 82 -8.41 -4.58 16.70
N ARG A 83 -7.34 -5.04 16.04
CA ARG A 83 -6.82 -6.42 16.21
C ARG A 83 -5.51 -6.49 16.95
N ILE A 84 -4.73 -5.42 16.89
CA ILE A 84 -3.38 -5.37 17.42
C ILE A 84 -3.41 -4.53 18.70
N ALA A 85 -2.68 -4.98 19.72
CA ALA A 85 -2.38 -4.17 20.89
C ALA A 85 -1.19 -3.25 20.59
N PHE A 86 -1.34 -1.94 20.85
CA PHE A 86 -0.21 -1.01 20.75
C PHE A 86 0.76 -1.23 21.93
N LYS A 87 2.00 -1.63 21.64
CA LYS A 87 3.06 -1.95 22.61
C LYS A 87 4.42 -1.66 22.03
N ASP A 88 5.36 -1.21 22.85
CA ASP A 88 6.73 -0.89 22.43
C ASP A 88 7.53 -2.15 22.04
N ASP A 89 8.47 -2.00 21.13
CA ASP A 89 9.28 -3.11 20.60
C ASP A 89 10.07 -3.87 21.66
N MET A 90 10.55 -3.19 22.70
CA MET A 90 11.26 -3.84 23.79
C MET A 90 10.36 -4.85 24.51
N GLU A 91 9.05 -4.59 24.62
CA GLU A 91 8.08 -5.51 25.22
C GLU A 91 7.73 -6.66 24.27
N VAL A 92 7.57 -6.38 22.97
CA VAL A 92 7.08 -7.37 21.98
C VAL A 92 8.20 -8.26 21.44
N TRP A 93 9.34 -7.66 21.13
CA TRP A 93 10.46 -8.26 20.40
C TRP A 93 11.74 -8.37 21.23
N GLY A 94 11.85 -7.64 22.35
CA GLY A 94 13.09 -7.59 23.15
C GLY A 94 14.23 -6.84 22.45
N GLN A 95 13.89 -6.03 21.45
CA GLN A 95 14.81 -5.24 20.64
C GLN A 95 14.26 -3.81 20.53
N ILE A 96 15.13 -2.83 20.33
CA ILE A 96 14.75 -1.44 20.03
C ILE A 96 14.62 -1.30 18.52
N ASP A 97 13.56 -0.62 18.06
CA ASP A 97 13.28 -0.30 16.65
C ASP A 97 13.28 -1.55 15.74
N TYR A 98 12.47 -2.55 16.10
CA TYR A 98 12.28 -3.77 15.32
C TYR A 98 11.08 -3.64 14.38
N TRP A 99 11.35 -3.50 13.08
CA TRP A 99 10.27 -3.41 12.10
C TRP A 99 9.72 -4.80 11.77
N ALA A 100 8.49 -5.05 12.20
CA ALA A 100 7.80 -6.32 12.03
C ALA A 100 7.06 -6.37 10.69
N THR A 101 7.07 -7.55 10.06
CA THR A 101 6.16 -7.80 8.93
C THR A 101 4.71 -7.90 9.42
N PRO A 102 3.71 -7.77 8.53
CA PRO A 102 2.32 -7.97 8.94
C PRO A 102 2.07 -9.38 9.49
N LEU A 103 2.82 -10.39 9.03
CA LEU A 103 2.73 -11.74 9.57
C LEU A 103 3.26 -11.81 11.01
N GLU A 104 4.43 -11.24 11.28
CA GLU A 104 5.03 -11.17 12.62
C GLU A 104 4.11 -10.42 13.60
N MET A 105 3.60 -9.25 13.20
CA MET A 105 2.68 -8.43 13.98
C MET A 105 1.38 -9.19 14.32
N LEU A 106 0.81 -9.94 13.36
CA LEU A 106 -0.40 -10.75 13.59
C LEU A 106 -0.13 -11.97 14.48
N ASP A 107 1.08 -12.53 14.43
CA ASP A 107 1.49 -13.65 15.30
C ASP A 107 1.59 -13.22 16.76
N LYS A 108 2.23 -12.07 17.02
CA LYS A 108 2.28 -11.48 18.35
C LYS A 108 0.93 -10.92 18.80
N GLY A 109 0.12 -10.43 17.86
CA GLY A 109 -1.08 -9.64 18.14
C GLY A 109 -0.76 -8.30 18.81
N ALA A 110 0.47 -7.82 18.64
CA ALA A 110 1.00 -6.59 19.21
C ALA A 110 2.06 -6.00 18.27
N GLY A 111 2.23 -4.68 18.33
CA GLY A 111 3.24 -3.94 17.58
C GLY A 111 3.18 -2.45 17.93
N ASP A 112 4.18 -1.71 17.51
CA ASP A 112 4.30 -0.27 17.77
C ASP A 112 3.93 0.57 16.52
N CYS A 113 4.27 1.86 16.48
CA CYS A 113 3.68 2.77 15.48
C CYS A 113 4.05 2.44 14.02
N GLU A 114 5.29 2.04 13.74
CA GLU A 114 5.72 1.64 12.40
C GLU A 114 5.03 0.37 11.94
N ASP A 115 4.83 -0.60 12.82
CA ASP A 115 4.24 -1.90 12.47
C ASP A 115 2.81 -1.69 11.91
N TYR A 116 2.03 -0.80 12.53
CA TYR A 116 0.72 -0.42 11.99
C TYR A 116 0.82 0.26 10.64
N ALA A 117 1.74 1.21 10.48
CA ALA A 117 1.88 1.93 9.23
C ALA A 117 2.36 1.01 8.09
N ILE A 118 3.28 0.09 8.37
CA ILE A 118 3.79 -0.95 7.45
C ILE A 118 2.65 -1.90 7.03
N ALA A 119 1.91 -2.42 8.00
CA ALA A 119 0.84 -3.38 7.72
C ALA A 119 -0.30 -2.76 6.91
N LYS A 120 -0.65 -1.50 7.20
CA LYS A 120 -1.61 -0.72 6.40
C LYS A 120 -1.07 -0.45 5.00
N TYR A 121 0.20 -0.09 4.86
CA TYR A 121 0.85 0.18 3.57
C TYR A 121 0.79 -1.04 2.64
N MET A 122 1.27 -2.20 3.12
CA MET A 122 1.29 -3.44 2.31
C MET A 122 -0.12 -3.93 1.98
N SER A 123 -1.06 -3.79 2.91
CA SER A 123 -2.46 -4.18 2.69
C SER A 123 -3.17 -3.29 1.67
N LEU A 124 -2.90 -1.98 1.66
CA LEU A 124 -3.47 -1.06 0.70
C LEU A 124 -2.90 -1.26 -0.70
N GLN A 125 -1.61 -1.59 -0.82
CA GLN A 125 -1.02 -2.00 -2.09
C GLN A 125 -1.71 -3.26 -2.64
N SER A 126 -1.91 -4.28 -1.79
CA SER A 126 -2.67 -5.50 -2.14
C SER A 126 -4.13 -5.21 -2.53
N ALA A 127 -4.73 -4.17 -1.93
CA ALA A 127 -6.04 -3.65 -2.29
C ALA A 127 -6.04 -2.74 -3.55
N GLY A 128 -4.93 -2.69 -4.29
CA GLY A 128 -4.81 -1.95 -5.55
C GLY A 128 -4.62 -0.44 -5.41
N VAL A 129 -4.27 0.07 -4.23
CA VAL A 129 -3.88 1.47 -4.06
C VAL A 129 -2.45 1.65 -4.58
N ALA A 130 -2.26 2.60 -5.50
CA ALA A 130 -0.96 2.85 -6.09
C ALA A 130 0.06 3.29 -5.00
N PRO A 131 1.27 2.72 -4.96
CA PRO A 131 2.29 3.05 -3.95
C PRO A 131 2.74 4.51 -4.01
N ALA A 132 2.74 5.12 -5.19
CA ALA A 132 3.02 6.54 -5.36
C ALA A 132 2.06 7.44 -4.54
N LYS A 133 0.87 6.92 -4.18
CA LYS A 133 -0.10 7.60 -3.30
C LYS A 133 0.15 7.33 -1.82
N LEU A 134 1.03 6.42 -1.45
CA LEU A 134 1.24 5.98 -0.08
C LEU A 134 2.65 6.34 0.38
N ARG A 135 2.75 6.98 1.55
CA ARG A 135 4.05 7.27 2.18
C ARG A 135 3.99 6.99 3.67
N MET A 136 4.97 6.23 4.15
CA MET A 136 5.31 6.17 5.57
C MET A 136 5.83 7.55 5.97
N VAL A 137 5.34 8.12 7.06
CA VAL A 137 5.76 9.45 7.52
C VAL A 137 6.23 9.35 8.96
N TYR A 138 7.51 9.65 9.17
CA TYR A 138 8.05 9.86 10.50
C TYR A 138 7.73 11.27 10.96
N VAL A 139 7.08 11.37 12.11
CA VAL A 139 6.59 12.63 12.67
C VAL A 139 7.08 12.79 14.12
N ARG A 140 7.10 14.03 14.57
CA ARG A 140 7.11 14.37 15.99
C ARG A 140 5.67 14.58 16.43
N ALA A 141 5.11 13.63 17.16
CA ALA A 141 3.77 13.70 17.70
C ALA A 141 3.77 14.40 19.07
N GLN A 142 2.76 15.22 19.32
CA GLN A 142 2.51 15.83 20.63
C GLN A 142 1.60 14.93 21.45
N PHE A 143 2.18 14.18 22.39
CA PHE A 143 1.43 13.33 23.29
C PHE A 143 1.58 13.82 24.73
N GLN A 144 0.47 14.15 25.38
CA GLN A 144 0.42 14.70 26.73
C GLN A 144 1.34 15.92 26.93
N GLY A 145 1.43 16.79 25.91
CA GLY A 145 2.25 18.01 25.93
C GLY A 145 3.75 17.77 25.78
N ARG A 146 4.17 16.56 25.38
CA ARG A 146 5.58 16.25 25.10
C ARG A 146 5.75 15.74 23.67
N PRO A 147 6.79 16.18 22.94
CA PRO A 147 7.12 15.62 21.65
C PRO A 147 7.65 14.20 21.77
N GLN A 148 7.12 13.29 20.97
CA GLN A 148 7.56 11.90 20.87
C GLN A 148 7.72 11.52 19.40
N ALA A 149 8.65 10.61 19.11
CA ALA A 149 8.76 9.99 17.79
C ALA A 149 7.50 9.17 17.53
N HIS A 150 6.98 9.24 16.30
CA HIS A 150 5.81 8.47 15.89
C HIS A 150 5.86 8.22 14.39
N MET A 151 5.19 7.17 13.92
CA MET A 151 5.07 6.86 12.51
C MET A 151 3.60 6.69 12.12
N VAL A 152 3.23 7.29 10.98
CA VAL A 152 1.88 7.20 10.40
C VAL A 152 1.97 6.87 8.92
N LEU A 153 0.86 6.41 8.34
CA LEU A 153 0.74 6.25 6.90
C LEU A 153 -0.04 7.43 6.31
N ALA A 154 0.55 8.12 5.34
CA ALA A 154 -0.09 9.18 4.59
C ALA A 154 -0.57 8.66 3.23
N TYR A 155 -1.82 8.98 2.89
CA TYR A 155 -2.42 8.73 1.58
C TYR A 155 -2.63 10.04 0.82
N TYR A 156 -2.10 10.13 -0.39
CA TYR A 156 -2.19 11.28 -1.29
C TYR A 156 -3.16 10.95 -2.44
N PRO A 157 -4.37 11.53 -2.48
CA PRO A 157 -5.30 11.32 -3.60
C PRO A 157 -4.68 11.72 -4.95
N GLN A 158 -3.85 12.77 -4.93
CA GLN A 158 -3.05 13.29 -6.04
C GLN A 158 -1.67 13.71 -5.50
N PRO A 159 -0.61 13.76 -6.33
CA PRO A 159 0.77 14.01 -5.87
C PRO A 159 0.98 15.28 -5.04
N ASP A 160 0.20 16.33 -5.28
CA ASP A 160 0.24 17.64 -4.63
C ASP A 160 -0.95 17.89 -3.69
N ALA A 161 -1.86 16.92 -3.56
CA ALA A 161 -3.00 17.03 -2.66
C ALA A 161 -2.55 16.95 -1.20
N GLU A 162 -3.35 17.59 -0.33
CA GLU A 162 -3.25 17.35 1.10
C GLU A 162 -3.48 15.85 1.41
N PRO A 163 -2.60 15.22 2.18
CA PRO A 163 -2.76 13.80 2.49
C PRO A 163 -3.81 13.55 3.58
N LEU A 164 -4.44 12.38 3.50
CA LEU A 164 -5.17 11.77 4.59
C LEU A 164 -4.21 10.95 5.46
N ILE A 165 -4.34 11.04 6.76
CA ILE A 165 -3.47 10.37 7.74
C ILE A 165 -4.17 9.16 8.33
N LEU A 166 -3.53 8.00 8.22
CA LEU A 166 -3.90 6.74 8.84
C LEU A 166 -2.96 6.49 10.02
N ASP A 167 -3.51 6.45 11.22
CA ASP A 167 -2.78 6.42 12.49
C ASP A 167 -3.38 5.34 13.41
N ASN A 168 -2.56 4.80 14.31
CA ASN A 168 -2.97 3.83 15.33
C ASN A 168 -3.40 4.52 16.64
N ILE A 169 -2.85 5.69 16.97
CA ILE A 169 -3.21 6.44 18.19
C ILE A 169 -4.56 7.14 17.99
N ASN A 170 -4.70 7.89 16.89
CA ASN A 170 -5.99 8.42 16.46
C ASN A 170 -6.52 7.60 15.28
N PRO A 171 -7.52 6.73 15.47
CA PRO A 171 -8.00 5.84 14.42
C PRO A 171 -8.85 6.57 13.37
N GLU A 172 -9.27 7.81 13.61
CA GLU A 172 -10.04 8.57 12.62
C GLU A 172 -9.11 9.06 11.50
N ILE A 173 -9.45 8.72 10.26
CA ILE A 173 -8.72 9.18 9.09
C ILE A 173 -9.04 10.66 8.85
N ARG A 174 -8.04 11.52 9.02
CA ARG A 174 -8.19 12.98 8.90
C ARG A 174 -7.18 13.56 7.91
N PRO A 175 -7.52 14.67 7.22
CA PRO A 175 -6.54 15.49 6.52
C PRO A 175 -5.41 15.95 7.46
N ALA A 176 -4.19 16.11 6.92
CA ALA A 176 -3.02 16.51 7.71
C ALA A 176 -3.21 17.85 8.45
N SER A 177 -3.91 18.82 7.86
CA SER A 177 -4.23 20.11 8.51
C SER A 177 -5.10 19.95 9.77
N LEU A 178 -5.85 18.85 9.89
CA LEU A 178 -6.63 18.50 11.07
C LEU A 178 -5.88 17.62 12.07
N ARG A 179 -4.55 17.48 11.88
CA ARG A 179 -3.60 16.79 12.76
C ARG A 179 -2.45 17.71 13.21
N PRO A 180 -2.75 18.86 13.85
CA PRO A 180 -1.72 19.80 14.32
C PRO A 180 -0.81 19.21 15.41
N ASP A 181 -1.20 18.07 15.97
CA ASP A 181 -0.39 17.28 16.89
C ASP A 181 0.80 16.59 16.21
N LEU A 182 0.80 16.45 14.88
CA LEU A 182 1.85 15.78 14.12
C LEU A 182 2.72 16.77 13.34
N THR A 183 4.01 16.81 13.62
CA THR A 183 4.98 17.58 12.84
C THR A 183 5.85 16.65 11.99
N PRO A 184 5.73 16.65 10.64
CA PRO A 184 6.48 15.74 9.78
C PRO A 184 7.98 16.06 9.75
N VAL A 185 8.81 15.03 9.79
CA VAL A 185 10.28 15.14 9.68
C VAL A 185 10.76 14.62 8.33
N PHE A 186 10.36 13.41 7.96
CA PHE A 186 10.62 12.81 6.66
C PHE A 186 9.54 11.78 6.30
N SER A 187 9.45 11.44 5.02
CA SER A 187 8.56 10.40 4.52
C SER A 187 9.22 9.52 3.47
N PHE A 188 8.76 8.28 3.31
CA PHE A 188 9.33 7.34 2.35
C PHE A 188 8.30 6.28 1.92
N ASN A 189 8.61 5.56 0.86
CA ASN A 189 7.90 4.34 0.45
C ASN A 189 8.85 3.40 -0.30
N GLY A 190 8.33 2.42 -1.05
CA GLY A 190 9.18 1.53 -1.86
C GLY A 190 9.93 2.22 -3.02
N GLU A 191 9.53 3.43 -3.40
CA GLU A 191 10.00 4.14 -4.60
C GLU A 191 10.92 5.33 -4.28
N GLY A 192 10.80 5.96 -3.10
CA GLY A 192 11.59 7.16 -2.78
C GLY A 192 11.59 7.57 -1.29
N LEU A 193 12.52 8.45 -0.94
CA LEU A 193 12.68 9.11 0.38
C LEU A 193 12.55 10.62 0.19
N TRP A 194 11.80 11.30 1.05
CA TRP A 194 11.54 12.75 1.03
C TRP A 194 11.72 13.37 2.42
N THR A 195 12.23 14.60 2.50
CA THR A 195 12.34 15.34 3.77
C THR A 195 11.17 16.32 3.94
N GLY A 196 10.55 16.33 5.11
CA GLY A 196 9.39 17.18 5.43
C GLY A 196 8.14 16.83 4.60
N VAL A 197 7.41 17.86 4.16
CA VAL A 197 6.18 17.77 3.33
C VAL A 197 6.43 17.92 1.82
N GLY A 198 7.67 18.15 1.40
CA GLY A 198 8.00 18.51 0.02
C GLY A 198 8.23 17.31 -0.91
N ALA A 199 8.23 17.58 -2.22
CA ALA A 199 8.63 16.62 -3.26
C ALA A 199 10.16 16.45 -3.37
N THR A 200 10.94 17.12 -2.54
CA THR A 200 12.41 17.05 -2.55
C THR A 200 12.87 15.66 -2.12
N THR A 201 13.41 14.89 -3.08
CA THR A 201 13.91 13.53 -2.82
C THR A 201 15.25 13.58 -2.09
N ALA A 202 15.33 12.92 -0.93
CA ALA A 202 16.58 12.72 -0.20
C ALA A 202 17.32 11.41 -0.59
N GLY A 203 16.79 10.68 -1.58
CA GLY A 203 17.43 9.50 -2.19
C GLY A 203 16.56 8.24 -2.15
N ASN A 204 17.22 7.07 -2.20
CA ASN A 204 16.56 5.76 -2.15
C ASN A 204 16.47 5.23 -0.71
N PRO A 205 15.26 4.94 -0.18
CA PRO A 205 15.06 4.37 1.16
C PRO A 205 15.79 3.06 1.38
N LEU A 206 15.88 2.17 0.39
CA LEU A 206 16.55 0.86 0.52
C LEU A 206 18.06 0.98 0.79
N VAL A 207 18.64 2.12 0.44
CA VAL A 207 20.06 2.43 0.69
C VAL A 207 20.24 3.14 2.04
N ARG A 208 19.25 3.92 2.47
CA ARG A 208 19.34 4.81 3.64
C ARG A 208 18.73 4.21 4.91
N LEU A 209 17.78 3.29 4.77
CA LEU A 209 17.00 2.68 5.85
C LEU A 209 17.19 1.17 5.77
N SER A 210 18.22 0.65 6.43
CA SER A 210 18.51 -0.79 6.47
C SER A 210 17.32 -1.60 6.97
N MET A 211 16.63 -1.11 8.00
CA MET A 211 15.43 -1.77 8.58
C MET A 211 14.33 -1.95 7.54
N TRP A 212 14.06 -0.94 6.71
CA TRP A 212 13.07 -1.04 5.63
C TRP A 212 13.45 -2.09 4.58
N ARG A 213 14.73 -2.12 4.17
CA ARG A 213 15.21 -3.12 3.22
C ARG A 213 15.09 -4.54 3.79
N ASP A 214 15.50 -4.72 5.04
CA ASP A 214 15.52 -6.03 5.69
C ASP A 214 14.08 -6.52 5.94
N LEU A 215 13.17 -5.63 6.33
CA LEU A 215 11.72 -5.88 6.39
C LEU A 215 11.17 -6.36 5.04
N LEU A 216 11.45 -5.65 3.94
CA LEU A 216 10.95 -6.02 2.62
C LEU A 216 11.46 -7.40 2.18
N ALA A 217 12.70 -7.74 2.54
CA ALA A 217 13.26 -9.07 2.27
C ALA A 217 12.50 -10.17 3.05
N LYS A 218 12.21 -9.95 4.34
CA LYS A 218 11.38 -10.84 5.16
C LYS A 218 9.98 -10.99 4.57
N ALA A 219 9.30 -9.87 4.32
CA ALA A 219 7.93 -9.84 3.83
C ALA A 219 7.80 -10.56 2.48
N LYS A 220 8.74 -10.35 1.56
CA LYS A 220 8.78 -11.08 0.29
C LYS A 220 8.93 -12.58 0.47
N ALA A 221 9.75 -13.03 1.43
CA ALA A 221 9.93 -14.46 1.71
C ALA A 221 8.66 -15.11 2.27
N GLU A 222 7.84 -14.32 2.97
CA GLU A 222 6.55 -14.71 3.56
C GLU A 222 5.39 -14.70 2.56
N GLY A 223 5.50 -13.96 1.46
CA GLY A 223 4.51 -13.91 0.38
C GLY A 223 3.81 -12.54 0.20
N PHE A 224 4.33 -11.48 0.81
CA PHE A 224 3.86 -10.10 0.60
C PHE A 224 4.43 -9.47 -0.67
#